data_AF-A0A6J4HS73-F1
#
_entry.id   AF-A0A6J4HS73-F1
#
_cell.length_a   1.000
_cell.length_b   1.000
_cell.length_c   1.000
_cell.angle_alpha   90.00
_cell.angle_beta   90.00
_cell.angle_gamma   90.00
#
_symmetry.space_group_name_H-M   'P 1'
#
loop_
_entity.id
_entity.type
_entity.pdbx_description
1 polymer ?
#
loop_
_entity_poly.entity_id
_entity_poly.type
_entity_poly.pdbx_seq_one_letter_code
_entity_poly.pdbx_strand_id
1 'polypeptide(L)'
;MHCDIKPENIMIDHNGCVKLIDFGIALPAGIIADGLLVGSPHYVAPERVTGGVLTPAVDIYAFGIVLFQAVTGMLPFRGPDAASIARQHVEDRVPLMSDILVSVPLSLERVVSRATVPAPMARYADGRALCEALMNAQSDLLGIPLLAPTQHESSICSATDFWAQGTAPVLTIGASVAA
;
A
#
# COMPACT_ATOMS: atom_id res chain seq x y z
N MET A 1 9.87 5.95 -8.97
CA MET A 1 8.60 5.85 -8.22
C MET A 1 7.66 5.03 -9.07
N HIS A 2 6.94 4.07 -8.49
CA HIS A 2 6.03 3.18 -9.20
C HIS A 2 4.77 3.91 -9.65
N CYS A 3 4.23 4.76 -8.79
CA CYS A 3 3.03 5.58 -9.01
C CYS A 3 1.70 4.82 -9.15
N ASP A 4 1.69 3.49 -9.23
CA ASP A 4 0.48 2.65 -9.18
C ASP A 4 0.62 1.47 -8.19
N ILE A 5 1.04 1.73 -6.95
CA ILE A 5 1.07 0.68 -5.92
C ILE A 5 -0.36 0.32 -5.51
N LYS A 6 -0.74 -0.94 -5.70
CA LYS A 6 -2.05 -1.52 -5.40
C LYS A 6 -1.95 -3.05 -5.32
N PRO A 7 -2.93 -3.75 -4.72
CA PRO A 7 -2.86 -5.20 -4.55
C PRO A 7 -2.67 -5.95 -5.88
N GLU A 8 -3.31 -5.49 -6.95
CA GLU A 8 -3.23 -6.13 -8.28
C GLU A 8 -1.80 -6.09 -8.87
N ASN A 9 -0.98 -5.14 -8.45
CA ASN A 9 0.39 -4.96 -8.91
C ASN A 9 1.42 -5.60 -7.97
N ILE A 10 0.99 -6.22 -6.87
CA ILE A 10 1.84 -6.98 -5.95
C ILE A 10 1.54 -8.46 -6.19
N MET A 11 2.51 -9.23 -6.64
CA MET A 11 2.37 -10.66 -6.88
C MET A 11 3.06 -11.47 -5.80
N ILE A 12 2.45 -12.61 -5.44
CA ILE A 12 3.01 -13.58 -4.52
C ILE A 12 3.01 -14.96 -5.19
N ASP A 13 4.13 -15.65 -5.16
CA ASP A 13 4.20 -17.06 -5.60
C ASP A 13 3.91 -18.03 -4.44
N HIS A 14 3.80 -19.32 -4.76
CA HIS A 14 3.53 -20.36 -3.77
C HIS A 14 4.64 -20.53 -2.70
N ASN A 15 5.83 -19.97 -2.95
CA ASN A 15 6.95 -19.99 -2.02
C ASN A 15 7.02 -18.71 -1.16
N GLY A 16 6.03 -17.81 -1.30
CA GLY A 16 5.98 -16.56 -0.57
C GLY A 16 6.92 -15.48 -1.11
N CYS A 17 7.53 -15.67 -2.30
CA CYS A 17 8.27 -14.60 -2.94
C CYS A 17 7.29 -13.51 -3.38
N VAL A 18 7.65 -12.24 -3.15
CA VAL A 18 6.82 -11.09 -3.49
C VAL A 18 7.48 -10.29 -4.60
N LYS A 19 6.71 -9.92 -5.63
CA LYS A 19 7.18 -9.05 -6.71
C LYS A 19 6.20 -7.93 -7.01
N LEU A 20 6.76 -6.75 -7.25
CA LEU A 20 6.02 -5.64 -7.79
C LEU A 20 6.06 -5.70 -9.33
N ILE A 21 4.92 -5.52 -9.96
CA ILE A 21 4.75 -5.53 -11.42
C ILE A 21 4.09 -4.23 -11.89
N ASP A 22 4.11 -4.01 -13.21
CA ASP A 22 3.44 -2.90 -13.90
C ASP A 22 3.96 -1.49 -13.56
N PHE A 23 5.18 -1.23 -14.02
CA PHE A 23 5.81 0.09 -13.97
C PHE A 23 5.35 1.01 -15.12
N GLY A 24 4.18 0.75 -15.74
CA GLY A 24 3.72 1.44 -16.95
C GLY A 24 3.51 2.95 -16.78
N ILE A 25 3.28 3.41 -15.54
CA ILE A 25 3.16 4.83 -15.19
C ILE A 25 4.24 5.33 -14.23
N ALA A 26 5.35 4.59 -14.14
CA ALA A 26 6.45 4.93 -13.26
C ALA A 26 7.11 6.26 -13.67
N LEU A 27 7.47 7.05 -12.67
CA LEU A 27 8.09 8.36 -12.86
C LEU A 27 9.40 8.50 -12.06
N PRO A 28 10.38 9.26 -12.57
CA PRO A 28 11.53 9.67 -11.76
C PRO A 28 11.09 10.66 -10.68
N ALA A 29 11.78 10.68 -9.54
CA ALA A 29 11.53 11.67 -8.50
C ALA A 29 11.86 13.09 -8.98
N GLY A 30 11.18 14.09 -8.44
CA GLY A 30 11.38 15.49 -8.80
C GLY A 30 10.50 15.99 -9.96
N ILE A 31 9.69 15.11 -10.57
CA ILE A 31 8.70 15.50 -11.57
C ILE A 31 7.55 16.26 -10.90
N ILE A 32 7.09 17.33 -11.54
CA ILE A 32 5.90 18.07 -11.11
C ILE A 32 4.67 17.34 -11.64
N ALA A 33 3.73 17.01 -10.75
CA ALA A 33 2.44 16.46 -11.15
C ALA A 33 1.66 17.47 -11.99
N ASP A 34 1.11 17.00 -13.10
CA ASP A 34 0.24 17.76 -14.01
C ASP A 34 -1.20 17.89 -13.50
N GLY A 35 -1.52 17.29 -12.34
CA GLY A 35 -2.85 17.25 -11.75
C GLY A 35 -3.80 16.28 -12.46
N LEU A 36 -3.33 15.53 -13.45
CA LEU A 36 -4.13 14.51 -14.11
C LEU A 36 -4.24 13.28 -13.21
N LEU A 37 -5.46 12.76 -13.06
CA LEU A 37 -5.71 11.54 -12.31
C LEU A 37 -5.20 10.32 -13.10
N VAL A 38 -3.91 10.04 -12.96
CA VAL A 38 -3.24 8.87 -13.55
C VAL A 38 -2.94 7.84 -12.47
N GLY A 39 -3.29 6.58 -12.75
CA GLY A 39 -3.19 5.45 -11.82
C GLY A 39 -4.53 5.12 -11.16
N SER A 40 -4.48 4.35 -10.09
CA SER A 40 -5.68 3.83 -9.42
C SER A 40 -6.21 4.80 -8.35
N PRO A 41 -7.44 5.33 -8.48
CA PRO A 41 -7.94 6.43 -7.64
C PRO A 41 -8.07 6.07 -6.16
N HIS A 42 -8.25 4.80 -5.82
CA HIS A 42 -8.37 4.33 -4.43
C HIS A 42 -7.05 4.35 -3.65
N TYR A 43 -5.91 4.48 -4.33
CA TYR A 43 -4.57 4.45 -3.71
C TYR A 43 -3.77 5.72 -4.03
N VAL A 44 -4.41 6.72 -4.65
CA VAL A 44 -3.72 7.90 -5.16
C VAL A 44 -3.23 8.80 -4.02
N ALA A 45 -1.96 9.20 -4.09
CA ALA A 45 -1.40 10.13 -3.13
C ALA A 45 -1.95 11.56 -3.36
N PRO A 46 -2.21 12.36 -2.31
CA PRO A 46 -2.86 13.68 -2.45
C PRO A 46 -2.11 14.65 -3.36
N GLU A 47 -0.78 14.63 -3.31
CA GLU A 47 0.10 15.47 -4.14
C GLU A 47 0.02 15.16 -5.65
N ARG A 48 -0.47 13.98 -6.04
CA ARG A 48 -0.77 13.70 -7.45
C ARG A 48 -2.02 14.44 -7.92
N VAL A 49 -2.95 14.69 -7.01
CA VAL A 49 -4.24 15.35 -7.29
C VAL A 49 -4.12 16.87 -7.20
N THR A 50 -3.46 17.38 -6.15
CA THR A 50 -3.34 18.83 -5.92
C THR A 50 -2.31 19.51 -6.82
N GLY A 51 -1.45 18.74 -7.48
CA GLY A 51 -0.24 19.25 -8.12
C GLY A 51 0.88 19.47 -7.10
N GLY A 52 2.13 19.27 -7.52
CA GLY A 52 3.31 19.40 -6.65
C GLY A 52 4.48 18.56 -7.13
N VAL A 53 5.63 18.72 -6.49
CA VAL A 53 6.82 17.91 -6.79
C VAL A 53 6.62 16.51 -6.21
N LEU A 54 6.63 15.52 -7.09
CA LEU A 54 6.49 14.12 -6.71
C LEU A 54 7.82 13.61 -6.14
N THR A 55 7.70 12.91 -5.02
CA THR A 55 8.81 12.28 -4.29
C THR A 55 8.47 10.82 -4.01
N PRO A 56 9.43 9.97 -3.59
CA PRO A 56 9.15 8.58 -3.24
C PRO A 56 8.01 8.39 -2.22
N ALA A 57 7.68 9.44 -1.46
CA ALA A 57 6.52 9.48 -0.56
C ALA A 57 5.19 9.09 -1.26
N VAL A 58 5.05 9.30 -2.57
CA VAL A 58 3.87 8.89 -3.35
C VAL A 58 3.59 7.39 -3.19
N ASP A 59 4.63 6.56 -3.35
CA ASP A 59 4.50 5.11 -3.23
C ASP A 59 4.30 4.69 -1.76
N ILE A 60 4.84 5.46 -0.80
CA ILE A 60 4.62 5.24 0.64
C ILE A 60 3.15 5.42 1.01
N TYR A 61 2.51 6.46 0.49
CA TYR A 61 1.09 6.70 0.73
C TYR A 61 0.25 5.56 0.17
N ALA A 62 0.45 5.22 -1.10
CA ALA A 62 -0.28 4.16 -1.77
C ALA A 62 -0.11 2.81 -1.05
N PHE A 63 1.11 2.47 -0.62
CA PHE A 63 1.35 1.28 0.19
C PHE A 63 0.69 1.33 1.57
N GLY A 64 0.63 2.51 2.20
CA GLY A 64 -0.14 2.71 3.45
C GLY A 64 -1.63 2.38 3.27
N ILE A 65 -2.22 2.76 2.15
CA ILE A 65 -3.61 2.39 1.81
C ILE A 65 -3.75 0.88 1.58
N VAL A 66 -2.78 0.25 0.90
CA VAL A 66 -2.74 -1.22 0.73
C VAL A 66 -2.70 -1.93 2.09
N LEU A 67 -1.85 -1.48 3.02
CA LEU A 67 -1.78 -2.04 4.37
C LEU A 67 -3.10 -1.86 5.13
N PHE A 68 -3.69 -0.67 5.07
CA PHE A 68 -4.99 -0.40 5.67
C PHE A 68 -6.05 -1.39 5.16
N GLN A 69 -6.12 -1.57 3.84
CA GLN A 69 -7.07 -2.48 3.22
C GLN A 69 -6.78 -3.95 3.55
N ALA A 70 -5.51 -4.35 3.59
CA ALA A 70 -5.11 -5.72 3.93
C ALA A 70 -5.52 -6.09 5.36
N VAL A 71 -5.42 -5.14 6.29
CA VAL A 71 -5.77 -5.35 7.70
C VAL A 71 -7.28 -5.30 7.90
N THR A 72 -7.96 -4.31 7.33
CA THR A 72 -9.38 -4.03 7.58
C THR A 72 -10.35 -4.73 6.62
N GLY A 73 -9.85 -5.23 5.49
CA GLY A 73 -10.66 -5.70 4.36
C GLY A 73 -11.40 -4.58 3.62
N MET A 74 -11.15 -3.31 3.96
CA MET A 74 -11.90 -2.16 3.46
C MET A 74 -10.98 -1.09 2.86
N LEU A 75 -11.47 -0.42 1.82
CA LEU A 75 -10.85 0.82 1.34
C LEU A 75 -11.29 1.98 2.24
N PRO A 76 -10.40 2.95 2.55
CA PRO A 76 -10.71 4.05 3.45
C PRO A 76 -11.72 5.04 2.85
N PHE A 77 -11.74 5.16 1.52
CA PHE A 77 -12.60 6.08 0.79
C PHE A 77 -13.41 5.36 -0.28
N ARG A 78 -14.66 5.81 -0.47
CA ARG A 78 -15.60 5.28 -1.46
C ARG A 78 -16.38 6.44 -2.05
N GLY A 79 -16.70 6.37 -3.34
CA GLY A 79 -17.42 7.44 -4.02
C GLY A 79 -18.06 6.95 -5.32
N PRO A 80 -18.96 7.76 -5.90
CA PRO A 80 -19.67 7.40 -7.14
C PRO A 80 -18.75 7.37 -8.37
N ASP A 81 -17.60 8.06 -8.31
CA ASP A 81 -16.65 8.14 -9.40
C ASP A 81 -15.20 8.33 -8.90
N ALA A 82 -14.23 8.17 -9.82
CA ALA A 82 -12.81 8.25 -9.53
C ALA A 82 -12.37 9.63 -9.00
N ALA A 83 -12.97 10.71 -9.49
CA ALA A 83 -12.62 12.07 -9.08
C ALA A 83 -13.11 12.35 -7.65
N SER A 84 -14.29 11.84 -7.27
CA SER A 84 -14.79 11.89 -5.91
C SER A 84 -13.90 11.15 -4.93
N ILE A 85 -13.40 9.95 -5.29
CA ILE A 85 -12.48 9.17 -4.44
C ILE A 85 -11.14 9.90 -4.31
N ALA A 86 -10.57 10.36 -5.42
CA ALA A 86 -9.30 11.08 -5.41
C ALA A 86 -9.35 12.36 -4.55
N ARG A 87 -10.51 13.04 -4.53
CA ARG A 87 -10.72 14.23 -3.71
C ARG A 87 -10.77 13.91 -2.21
N GLN A 88 -11.38 12.78 -1.81
CA GLN A 88 -11.37 12.35 -0.41
C GLN A 88 -9.95 12.12 0.11
N HIS A 89 -9.02 11.63 -0.72
CA HIS A 89 -7.60 11.54 -0.32
C HIS A 89 -6.98 12.91 0.01
N VAL A 90 -7.46 14.00 -0.60
CA VAL A 90 -6.99 15.37 -0.37
C VAL A 90 -7.69 16.02 0.82
N GLU A 91 -9.00 15.85 0.92
CA GLU A 91 -9.88 16.58 1.84
C GLU A 91 -10.07 15.85 3.18
N ASP A 92 -10.13 14.52 3.15
CA ASP A 92 -10.45 13.69 4.29
C ASP A 92 -9.20 13.03 4.88
N ARG A 93 -9.38 12.46 6.08
CA ARG A 93 -8.35 11.66 6.74
C ARG A 93 -8.67 10.18 6.59
N VAL A 94 -7.65 9.38 6.34
CA VAL A 94 -7.77 7.93 6.43
C VAL A 94 -8.21 7.58 7.86
N PRO A 95 -9.31 6.81 8.04
CA PRO A 95 -9.77 6.38 9.35
C PRO A 95 -8.70 5.60 10.12
N LEU A 96 -8.81 5.55 11.44
CA LEU A 96 -7.98 4.63 12.21
C LEU A 96 -8.45 3.19 11.96
N MET A 97 -7.52 2.24 11.96
CA MET A 97 -7.89 0.83 11.81
C MET A 97 -8.62 0.32 13.06
N SER A 98 -8.30 0.89 14.23
CA SER A 98 -8.96 0.63 15.51
C SER A 98 -10.41 1.13 15.57
N ASP A 99 -10.81 2.06 14.70
CA ASP A 99 -12.22 2.45 14.53
C ASP A 99 -13.05 1.33 13.86
N ILE A 100 -12.39 0.41 13.16
CA ILE A 100 -13.01 -0.67 12.36
C ILE A 100 -12.83 -2.03 13.04
N LEU A 101 -11.65 -2.29 13.60
CA LEU A 101 -11.27 -3.57 14.19
C LEU A 101 -10.80 -3.38 15.64
N VAL A 102 -11.40 -4.13 16.57
CA VAL A 102 -11.14 -4.01 18.02
C VAL A 102 -9.69 -4.36 18.42
N SER A 103 -9.00 -5.20 17.63
CA SER A 103 -7.73 -5.83 18.01
C SER A 103 -6.59 -5.53 17.03
N VAL A 104 -6.38 -4.25 16.71
CA VAL A 104 -5.24 -3.80 15.88
C VAL A 104 -4.07 -3.36 16.76
N PRO A 105 -2.85 -3.87 16.55
CA PRO A 105 -1.66 -3.41 17.26
C PRO A 105 -1.39 -1.94 16.99
N LEU A 106 -1.22 -1.17 18.06
CA LEU A 106 -1.01 0.28 18.00
C LEU A 106 0.23 0.66 17.16
N SER A 107 1.28 -0.16 17.17
CA SER A 107 2.47 0.08 16.36
C SER A 107 2.19 -0.03 14.87
N LEU A 108 1.44 -1.03 14.42
CA LEU A 108 1.01 -1.14 13.02
C LEU A 108 0.11 0.05 12.62
N GLU A 109 -0.83 0.42 13.49
CA GLU A 109 -1.69 1.58 13.26
C GLU A 109 -0.91 2.89 13.12
N ARG A 110 0.11 3.10 13.95
CA ARG A 110 1.01 4.25 13.83
C ARG A 110 1.77 4.24 12.52
N VAL A 111 2.21 3.08 12.04
CA VAL A 111 2.91 2.98 10.75
C VAL A 111 1.99 3.38 9.61
N VAL A 112 0.79 2.80 9.54
CA VAL A 112 -0.20 3.10 8.50
C VAL A 112 -0.60 4.57 8.56
N SER A 113 -0.94 5.08 9.75
CA SER A 113 -1.35 6.48 9.95
C SER A 113 -0.27 7.46 9.50
N ARG A 114 1.01 7.17 9.75
CA ARG A 114 2.12 8.02 9.30
C ARG A 114 2.32 7.92 7.79
N ALA A 115 2.19 6.73 7.21
CA ALA A 115 2.32 6.53 5.77
C ALA A 115 1.22 7.25 4.98
N THR A 116 0.03 7.40 5.55
CA THR A 116 -1.14 8.01 4.88
C THR A 116 -1.41 9.47 5.26
N VAL A 117 -0.45 10.17 5.89
CA VAL A 117 -0.56 11.61 6.13
C VAL A 117 -0.60 12.37 4.79
N PRO A 118 -1.49 13.37 4.61
CA PRO A 118 -1.58 14.11 3.36
C PRO A 118 -0.26 14.79 2.96
N ALA A 119 0.42 15.44 3.91
CA ALA A 119 1.70 16.10 3.69
C ALA A 119 2.82 15.07 3.38
N PRO A 120 3.44 15.09 2.18
CA PRO A 120 4.45 14.09 1.79
C PRO A 120 5.67 14.04 2.72
N MET A 121 6.12 15.21 3.19
CA MET A 121 7.28 15.34 4.07
C MET A 121 7.04 14.83 5.50
N ALA A 122 5.78 14.62 5.90
CA ALA A 122 5.45 14.04 7.21
C ALA A 122 5.48 12.50 7.21
N ARG A 123 5.54 11.88 6.03
CA ARG A 123 5.58 10.42 5.87
C ARG A 123 6.99 9.87 6.10
N TYR A 124 7.21 8.61 5.73
CA TYR A 124 8.54 8.04 5.60
C TYR A 124 9.24 8.59 4.36
N ALA A 125 10.55 8.83 4.47
CA ALA A 125 11.33 9.42 3.39
C ALA A 125 11.40 8.52 2.16
N ASP A 126 11.48 7.20 2.38
CA ASP A 126 11.60 6.19 1.34
C ASP A 126 11.07 4.82 1.83
N GLY A 127 11.08 3.84 0.93
CA GLY A 127 10.63 2.47 1.22
C GLY A 127 11.48 1.77 2.28
N ARG A 128 12.75 2.13 2.43
CA ARG A 128 13.64 1.56 3.44
C ARG A 128 13.24 2.02 4.84
N ALA A 129 12.97 3.30 5.02
CA ALA A 129 12.50 3.85 6.29
C ALA A 129 11.13 3.28 6.70
N LEU A 130 10.23 3.07 5.74
CA LEU A 130 8.95 2.40 6.00
C LEU A 130 9.16 0.93 6.40
N CYS A 131 10.03 0.21 5.69
CA CYS A 131 10.36 -1.19 5.99
C CYS A 131 10.92 -1.35 7.41
N GLU A 132 11.86 -0.48 7.81
CA GLU A 132 12.40 -0.45 9.17
C GLU A 132 11.32 -0.20 10.22
N ALA A 133 10.39 0.72 9.96
CA ALA A 133 9.26 0.98 10.85
C ALA A 133 8.33 -0.24 10.99
N LEU A 134 8.07 -0.97 9.90
CA LEU A 134 7.28 -2.21 9.92
C LEU A 134 8.00 -3.33 10.67
N MET A 135 9.32 -3.48 10.48
CA MET A 135 10.12 -4.45 11.22
C MET A 135 10.11 -4.17 12.72
N ASN A 136 10.21 -2.90 13.12
CA ASN A 136 10.13 -2.50 14.53
C ASN A 136 8.73 -2.72 15.12
N ALA A 137 7.67 -2.63 14.31
CA ALA A 137 6.31 -2.95 14.72
C ALA A 137 6.03 -4.47 14.79
N GLN A 138 6.87 -5.30 14.15
CA GLN A 138 6.67 -6.75 14.06
C GLN A 138 6.65 -7.42 15.43
N SER A 139 7.44 -6.95 16.39
CA SER A 139 7.49 -7.53 17.74
C SER A 139 6.13 -7.44 18.46
N ASP A 140 5.34 -6.42 18.20
CA ASP A 140 3.98 -6.25 18.75
C ASP A 140 2.92 -7.04 17.97
N LEU A 141 3.24 -7.41 16.72
CA LEU A 141 2.38 -8.20 15.83
C LEU A 141 2.41 -9.70 16.17
N LEU A 142 3.39 -10.18 16.93
CA LEU A 142 3.53 -11.58 17.36
C LEU A 142 2.39 -12.10 18.27
N GLY A 143 1.49 -11.21 18.71
CA GLY A 143 0.28 -11.56 19.46
C GLY A 143 -0.96 -11.80 18.59
N ILE A 144 -0.91 -11.52 17.28
CA ILE A 144 -1.93 -11.93 16.31
C ILE A 144 -1.48 -13.28 15.74
N PRO A 145 -2.37 -14.26 15.52
CA PRO A 145 -2.05 -15.37 14.62
C PRO A 145 -1.93 -14.79 13.20
N LEU A 146 -0.80 -14.16 12.89
CA LEU A 146 -0.31 -14.14 11.53
C LEU A 146 -0.23 -15.62 11.14
N LEU A 147 -0.83 -15.99 10.01
CA LEU A 147 -0.37 -17.18 9.29
C LEU A 147 1.14 -17.08 9.30
N ALA A 148 1.79 -17.97 10.05
CA ALA A 148 3.22 -17.90 10.26
C ALA A 148 3.84 -17.69 8.88
N PRO A 149 4.70 -16.67 8.68
CA PRO A 149 5.45 -16.62 7.44
C PRO A 149 6.10 -17.98 7.33
N THR A 150 5.69 -18.76 6.33
CA THR A 150 6.32 -20.03 6.02
C THR A 150 7.81 -19.73 6.02
N GLN A 151 8.56 -20.39 6.91
CA GLN A 151 9.96 -20.07 7.15
C GLN A 151 10.73 -20.21 5.86
N HIS A 152 10.83 -19.12 5.11
CA HIS A 152 11.57 -19.06 3.87
C HIS A 152 12.17 -17.68 3.80
N GLU A 153 13.50 -17.70 3.70
CA GLU A 153 14.34 -16.52 3.64
C GLU A 153 13.76 -15.50 2.69
N SER A 154 13.81 -14.24 3.12
CA SER A 154 13.52 -13.01 2.41
C SER A 154 14.40 -12.85 1.15
N SER A 155 14.34 -13.80 0.24
CA SER A 155 15.03 -13.73 -1.03
C SER A 155 14.13 -13.00 -2.01
N ILE A 156 14.58 -11.83 -2.45
CA ILE A 156 14.12 -11.26 -3.71
C ILE A 156 14.47 -12.31 -4.78
N CYS A 157 13.52 -13.16 -5.13
CA CYS A 157 13.76 -14.26 -6.05
C CYS A 157 14.01 -13.72 -7.47
N SER A 158 14.83 -14.42 -8.26
CA SER A 158 15.12 -14.02 -9.66
C SER A 158 13.83 -13.88 -10.47
N ALA A 159 13.78 -12.91 -11.40
CA ALA A 159 12.67 -12.73 -12.34
C ALA A 159 12.29 -14.04 -13.05
N THR A 160 13.29 -14.81 -13.49
CA THR A 160 13.09 -16.07 -14.21
C THR A 160 12.44 -17.16 -13.37
N ASP A 161 12.81 -17.28 -12.10
CA ASP A 161 12.34 -18.39 -11.25
C ASP A 161 10.90 -18.16 -10.77
N PHE A 162 10.54 -16.89 -10.59
CA PHE A 162 9.20 -16.49 -10.16
C PHE A 162 8.11 -16.87 -11.17
N TRP A 163 8.31 -16.58 -12.47
CA TRP A 163 7.29 -16.86 -13.49
C TRP A 163 7.23 -18.33 -13.91
N ALA A 164 8.26 -19.13 -13.62
CA ALA A 164 8.25 -20.58 -13.82
C ALA A 164 7.37 -21.30 -12.80
N GLN A 165 7.03 -20.61 -11.73
CA GLN A 165 6.24 -21.07 -10.60
C GLN A 165 4.83 -20.48 -10.71
N GLY A 166 3.80 -21.21 -10.27
CA GLY A 166 2.44 -20.66 -10.27
C GLY A 166 2.39 -19.37 -9.44
N THR A 167 2.04 -18.25 -10.07
CA THR A 167 2.02 -16.90 -9.47
C THR A 167 0.62 -16.32 -9.49
N ALA A 168 0.21 -15.65 -8.42
CA ALA A 168 -1.07 -14.95 -8.34
C ALA A 168 -0.87 -13.51 -7.82
N PRO A 169 -1.73 -12.55 -8.22
CA PRO A 169 -1.75 -11.24 -7.57
C PRO A 169 -2.15 -11.37 -6.09
N VAL A 170 -1.75 -10.42 -5.26
CA VAL A 170 -2.27 -10.28 -3.90
C VAL A 170 -3.74 -9.95 -4.01
N LEU A 171 -4.58 -10.96 -3.74
CA LEU A 171 -6.00 -10.78 -3.58
C LEU A 171 -6.28 -10.47 -2.12
N THR A 172 -6.71 -9.26 -1.81
CA THR A 172 -7.33 -8.96 -0.52
C THR A 172 -8.62 -9.77 -0.44
N ILE A 173 -8.76 -10.65 0.56
CA ILE A 173 -9.96 -11.47 0.73
C ILE A 173 -11.14 -10.53 1.00
N GLY A 174 -11.90 -10.22 -0.05
CA GLY A 174 -12.97 -9.23 0.00
C GLY A 174 -13.85 -9.15 -1.25
N ALA A 175 -13.75 -10.12 -2.17
CA ALA A 175 -14.65 -10.22 -3.31
C ALA A 175 -15.31 -11.61 -3.33
N SER A 176 -16.55 -11.63 -2.83
CA SER A 176 -17.61 -12.60 -3.12
C SER A 176 -17.44 -14.03 -2.57
N VAL A 177 -18.02 -14.25 -1.38
CA VAL A 177 -18.82 -15.46 -1.14
C VAL A 177 -20.19 -15.17 -1.74
N ALA A 178 -20.35 -15.39 -3.04
CA ALA A 178 -21.68 -15.57 -3.64
C ALA A 178 -21.94 -17.07 -3.69
N ALA A 179 -22.91 -17.49 -2.88
CA ALA A 179 -23.60 -18.76 -3.01
C ALA A 179 -24.53 -18.76 -4.24
#